data_AF-A0A0N5ANK0-F1
#
_entry.id   AF-A0A0N5ANK0-F1
#
_cell.length_a   1.000
_cell.length_b   1.000
_cell.length_c   1.000
_cell.angle_alpha   90.00
_cell.angle_beta   90.00
_cell.angle_gamma   90.00
#
_symmetry.space_group_name_H-M   'P 1'
#
loop_
_entity.id
_entity.type
_entity.pdbx_description
1 polymer ?
#
loop_
_entity_poly.entity_id
_entity_poly.type
_entity_poly.pdbx_seq_one_letter_code
_entity_poly.pdbx_strand_id
1 'polypeptide(L)'
;MSYKEDYRYEESYDDRGFDIRDGSFIVRCKNGTRLDLSTDIPTHLRSTRYRIDPDLAPISNECAEIHILVENDILLVPPLRIVVPVNYPEGKAAVWCDPRITEDPTLTDLNSQFDKRLVMTQNTNSIPQILHAWKVASEYVYKSSSAARRNKRN
;
A
#
# COMPACT_ATOMS: atom_id res chain seq x y z
N MET A 1 1.09 13.40 46.56
CA MET A 1 0.68 14.48 45.64
C MET A 1 0.55 13.89 44.26
N SER A 2 -0.69 13.71 43.81
CA SER A 2 -1.03 13.23 42.47
C SER A 2 -1.03 14.44 41.55
N TYR A 3 -0.14 14.46 40.56
CA TYR A 3 -0.25 15.39 39.43
C TYR A 3 -1.11 14.70 38.38
N LYS A 4 -2.40 15.04 38.38
CA LYS A 4 -3.26 14.85 37.21
C LYS A 4 -2.92 15.97 36.23
N GLU A 5 -2.13 15.65 35.21
CA GLU A 5 -2.09 16.47 34.02
C GLU A 5 -3.30 16.08 33.17
N ASP A 6 -4.28 16.98 33.15
CA ASP A 6 -5.42 16.94 32.26
C ASP A 6 -4.93 17.14 30.81
N TYR A 7 -4.57 16.04 30.15
CA TYR A 7 -4.37 16.03 28.71
C TYR A 7 -5.74 16.22 28.06
N ARG A 8 -5.97 17.42 27.52
CA ARG A 8 -7.10 17.71 26.61
C ARG A 8 -7.12 16.65 25.52
N TYR A 9 -8.12 15.77 25.59
CA TYR A 9 -8.51 14.87 24.52
C TYR A 9 -9.12 15.70 23.40
N GLU A 10 -8.27 16.30 22.56
CA GLU A 10 -8.71 16.68 21.22
C GLU A 10 -8.77 15.38 20.42
N GLU A 11 -10.00 14.99 20.10
CA GLU A 11 -10.33 13.89 19.20
C GLU A 11 -9.65 14.12 17.84
N SER A 12 -8.42 13.63 17.68
CA SER A 12 -7.73 13.61 16.39
C SER A 12 -8.30 12.50 15.51
N TYR A 13 -9.62 12.52 15.27
CA TYR A 13 -10.18 11.84 14.13
C TYR A 13 -9.80 12.67 12.91
N ASP A 14 -8.89 12.13 12.13
CA ASP A 14 -8.85 12.46 10.72
C ASP A 14 -10.22 12.05 10.13
N ASP A 15 -10.89 12.96 9.42
CA ASP A 15 -12.20 12.79 8.76
C ASP A 15 -12.30 11.53 7.84
N ARG A 16 -11.19 10.80 7.65
CA ARG A 16 -11.05 9.56 6.87
C ARG A 16 -11.14 8.28 7.72
N GLY A 17 -11.35 8.37 9.04
CA GLY A 17 -11.81 7.25 9.87
C GLY A 17 -10.75 6.23 10.32
N PHE A 18 -9.48 6.61 10.42
CA PHE A 18 -8.41 5.74 10.92
C PHE A 18 -7.60 6.36 12.06
N ASP A 19 -7.06 5.51 12.92
CA ASP A 19 -6.22 5.90 14.06
C ASP A 19 -5.03 4.95 14.16
N ILE A 20 -3.81 5.50 14.11
CA ILE A 20 -2.57 4.77 14.36
C ILE A 20 -2.12 5.15 15.77
N ARG A 21 -2.66 4.46 16.78
CA ARG A 21 -2.34 4.68 18.19
C ARG A 21 -1.48 3.56 18.74
N ASP A 22 -0.41 3.92 19.45
CA ASP A 22 0.42 2.99 20.23
C ASP A 22 0.90 1.75 19.47
N GLY A 23 1.22 1.91 18.17
CA GLY A 23 1.66 0.81 17.30
C GLY A 23 0.53 -0.11 16.81
N SER A 24 -0.72 0.15 17.19
CA SER A 24 -1.91 -0.55 16.74
C SER A 24 -2.45 0.09 15.47
N PHE A 25 -2.64 -0.73 14.43
CA PHE A 25 -3.15 -0.27 13.15
C PHE A 25 -4.67 -0.47 13.13
N ILE A 26 -5.42 0.57 13.48
CA ILE A 26 -6.86 0.48 13.71
C ILE A 26 -7.61 1.15 12.57
N VAL A 27 -8.55 0.42 11.99
CA VAL A 27 -9.41 0.91 10.90
C VAL A 27 -10.87 0.82 11.32
N ARG A 28 -11.64 1.90 11.13
CA ARG A 28 -13.10 1.86 11.27
C ARG A 28 -13.76 1.62 9.92
N CYS A 29 -14.59 0.60 9.84
CA CYS A 29 -15.40 0.33 8.66
C CYS A 29 -16.60 1.27 8.61
N LYS A 30 -17.21 1.41 7.43
CA LYS A 30 -18.39 2.29 7.24
C LYS A 30 -19.60 1.89 8.10
N ASN A 31 -19.69 0.62 8.50
CA ASN A 31 -20.74 0.13 9.42
C ASN A 31 -20.45 0.43 10.91
N GLY A 32 -19.36 1.15 11.22
CA GLY A 32 -18.95 1.48 12.59
C GLY A 32 -18.13 0.39 13.30
N THR A 33 -17.92 -0.76 12.66
CA THR A 33 -17.06 -1.83 13.19
C THR A 33 -15.62 -1.33 13.28
N ARG A 34 -14.94 -1.71 14.36
CA ARG A 34 -13.51 -1.46 14.56
C ARG A 34 -12.73 -2.71 14.20
N LEU A 35 -11.72 -2.54 13.36
CA LEU A 35 -10.72 -3.56 13.07
C LEU A 35 -9.42 -3.22 13.76
N ASP A 36 -8.94 -4.15 14.58
CA ASP A 36 -7.57 -4.15 15.06
C ASP A 36 -6.76 -5.04 14.13
N LEU A 37 -5.90 -4.43 13.32
CA LEU A 37 -5.09 -5.15 12.34
C LEU A 37 -3.72 -5.53 12.94
N SER A 38 -3.09 -6.54 12.35
CA SER A 38 -1.74 -6.96 12.76
C SER A 38 -0.73 -5.82 12.76
N THR A 39 0.11 -5.78 13.79
CA THR A 39 1.26 -4.87 13.92
C THR A 39 2.32 -5.08 12.83
N ASP A 40 2.23 -6.19 12.08
CA ASP A 40 3.11 -6.46 10.95
C ASP A 40 2.88 -5.47 9.79
N ILE A 41 1.64 -5.01 9.57
CA ILE A 41 1.30 -4.09 8.49
C ILE A 41 2.07 -2.76 8.62
N PRO A 42 1.94 -2.00 9.73
CA PRO A 42 2.69 -0.76 9.90
C PRO A 42 4.21 -1.00 9.96
N THR A 43 4.65 -2.14 10.48
CA THR A 43 6.07 -2.52 10.50
C THR A 43 6.62 -2.67 9.07
N HIS A 44 5.91 -3.38 8.21
CA HIS A 44 6.31 -3.59 6.81
C HIS A 44 6.20 -2.32 5.96
N LEU A 45 5.35 -1.37 6.34
CA LEU A 45 5.15 -0.11 5.62
C LEU A 45 6.01 1.06 6.12
N ARG A 46 6.78 0.88 7.21
CA ARG A 46 7.48 1.97 7.94
C ARG A 46 8.34 2.90 7.07
N SER A 47 8.94 2.38 6.01
CA SER A 47 9.83 3.12 5.10
C SER A 47 9.16 3.55 3.79
N THR A 48 7.84 3.36 3.68
CA THR A 48 7.09 3.55 2.45
C THR A 48 6.06 4.66 2.63
N ARG A 49 5.89 5.51 1.62
CA ARG A 49 4.78 6.46 1.59
C ARG A 49 3.51 5.71 1.19
N TYR A 50 2.52 5.69 2.07
CA TYR A 50 1.26 5.02 1.80
C TYR A 50 0.08 5.80 2.35
N ARG A 51 -1.10 5.54 1.79
CA ARG A 51 -2.39 5.97 2.30
C ARG A 51 -3.37 4.82 2.22
N ILE A 52 -4.31 4.75 3.15
CA ILE A 52 -5.46 3.87 3.00
C ILE A 52 -6.43 4.57 2.04
N ASP A 53 -7.01 3.83 1.09
CA ASP A 53 -7.99 4.40 0.18
C ASP A 53 -9.33 4.57 0.91
N PRO A 54 -9.77 5.76 1.34
CA PRO A 54 -11.00 5.90 2.14
C PRO A 54 -12.27 5.55 1.35
N ASP A 55 -12.19 5.65 0.02
CA ASP A 55 -13.27 5.28 -0.90
C ASP A 55 -13.31 3.78 -1.18
N LEU A 56 -12.37 3.00 -0.64
CA LEU A 56 -12.32 1.53 -0.66
C LEU A 56 -12.00 0.92 0.72
N ALA A 57 -11.79 1.73 1.75
CA ALA A 57 -11.53 1.36 3.14
C ALA A 57 -12.75 0.60 3.65
N PRO A 58 -12.56 -0.56 4.30
CA PRO A 58 -13.47 -1.69 4.29
C PRO A 58 -14.94 -1.26 4.15
N ILE A 59 -15.40 -1.26 2.90
CA ILE A 59 -16.75 -0.85 2.51
C ILE A 59 -17.68 -2.05 2.52
N SER A 60 -17.16 -3.27 2.61
CA SER A 60 -18.03 -4.44 2.74
C SER A 60 -18.63 -4.49 4.15
N ASN A 61 -19.90 -4.90 4.23
CA ASN A 61 -20.58 -5.17 5.50
C ASN A 61 -19.81 -6.15 6.40
N GLU A 62 -18.92 -6.93 5.79
CA GLU A 62 -18.10 -7.97 6.41
C GLU A 62 -16.76 -7.44 6.95
N CYS A 63 -16.29 -6.29 6.45
CA CYS A 63 -15.06 -5.63 6.90
C CYS A 63 -13.86 -6.59 7.01
N ALA A 64 -13.61 -7.38 5.96
CA ALA A 64 -12.64 -8.48 5.98
C ALA A 64 -11.23 -8.09 5.47
N GLU A 65 -11.10 -6.95 4.79
CA GLU A 65 -9.86 -6.51 4.18
C GLU A 65 -9.77 -4.99 4.06
N ILE A 66 -8.55 -4.50 3.90
CA ILE A 66 -8.25 -3.08 3.69
C ILE A 66 -7.48 -2.88 2.38
N HIS A 67 -7.68 -1.72 1.76
CA HIS A 67 -6.95 -1.31 0.57
C HIS A 67 -5.90 -0.26 0.94
N ILE A 68 -4.63 -0.61 0.72
CA ILE A 68 -3.48 0.26 0.94
C ILE A 68 -2.96 0.73 -0.42
N LEU A 69 -2.92 2.04 -0.62
CA LEU A 69 -2.29 2.70 -1.76
C LEU A 69 -0.88 3.11 -1.37
N VAL A 70 0.11 2.52 -2.03
CA VAL A 70 1.52 2.81 -1.87
C VAL A 70 1.95 3.77 -2.95
N GLU A 71 2.43 4.94 -2.55
CA GLU A 71 2.92 5.96 -3.46
C GLU A 71 4.26 5.55 -4.08
N ASN A 72 4.52 6.03 -5.30
CA ASN A 72 5.79 5.85 -5.98
C ASN A 72 6.46 7.19 -6.19
N ASP A 73 7.76 7.25 -5.89
CA ASP A 73 8.56 8.47 -6.02
C ASP A 73 8.94 8.75 -7.48
N ILE A 74 8.83 7.75 -8.36
CA ILE A 74 9.16 7.85 -9.78
C ILE A 74 7.97 8.46 -10.52
N LEU A 75 8.21 9.60 -11.17
CA LEU A 75 7.19 10.29 -11.98
C LEU A 75 6.59 9.37 -13.04
N LEU A 76 5.27 9.44 -13.22
CA LEU A 76 4.47 8.63 -14.16
C LEU A 76 4.34 7.14 -13.80
N VAL A 77 4.90 6.69 -12.66
CA VAL A 77 4.58 5.36 -12.12
C VAL A 77 3.36 5.49 -11.23
N PRO A 78 2.26 4.75 -11.47
CA PRO A 78 1.07 4.84 -10.66
C PRO A 78 1.33 4.30 -9.23
N PRO A 79 0.52 4.72 -8.25
CA PRO A 79 0.51 4.09 -6.93
C PRO A 79 0.20 2.59 -7.05
N LEU A 80 0.86 1.77 -6.23
CA LEU A 80 0.55 0.35 -6.11
C LEU A 80 -0.62 0.17 -5.13
N ARG A 81 -1.67 -0.53 -5.53
CA ARG A 81 -2.76 -0.89 -4.62
C ARG A 81 -2.56 -2.31 -4.11
N ILE A 82 -2.50 -2.46 -2.79
CA ILE A 82 -2.38 -3.72 -2.08
C ILE A 82 -3.67 -3.96 -1.29
N VAL A 83 -4.22 -5.15 -1.40
CA VAL A 83 -5.32 -5.64 -0.56
C VAL A 83 -4.71 -6.45 0.57
N VAL A 84 -5.06 -6.09 1.81
CA VAL A 84 -4.53 -6.75 3.01
C VAL A 84 -5.71 -7.23 3.85
N PRO A 85 -5.85 -8.55 4.07
CA PRO A 85 -6.92 -9.08 4.90
C PRO A 85 -6.66 -8.83 6.39
N VAL A 86 -7.73 -8.84 7.19
CA VAL A 86 -7.66 -8.57 8.64
C VAL A 86 -6.79 -9.57 9.40
N ASN A 87 -6.71 -10.81 8.90
CA ASN A 87 -5.89 -11.88 9.45
C ASN A 87 -4.51 -11.97 8.76
N TYR A 88 -3.98 -10.87 8.23
CA TYR A 88 -2.58 -10.83 7.78
C TYR A 88 -1.64 -11.05 8.98
N PRO A 89 -0.56 -11.86 8.87
CA PRO A 89 0.03 -12.40 7.64
C PRO A 89 -0.55 -13.72 7.12
N GLU A 90 -1.40 -14.42 7.88
CA GLU A 90 -1.98 -15.71 7.49
C GLU A 90 -2.86 -15.59 6.24
N GLY A 91 -3.66 -14.52 6.18
CA GLY A 91 -4.58 -14.24 5.09
C GLY A 91 -3.92 -13.89 3.76
N LYS A 92 -2.60 -13.64 3.75
CA LYS A 92 -1.78 -13.26 2.57
C LYS A 92 -2.24 -11.95 1.90
N ALA A 93 -1.31 -11.02 1.67
CA ALA A 93 -1.62 -9.81 0.91
C ALA A 93 -1.68 -10.12 -0.60
N ALA A 94 -2.44 -9.32 -1.33
CA ALA A 94 -2.60 -9.42 -2.77
C ALA A 94 -2.46 -8.05 -3.45
N VAL A 95 -2.01 -8.05 -4.71
CA VAL A 95 -1.99 -6.85 -5.54
C VAL A 95 -3.34 -6.69 -6.20
N TRP A 96 -3.91 -5.48 -6.11
CA TRP A 96 -5.13 -5.16 -6.84
C TRP A 96 -4.78 -4.60 -8.22
N CYS A 97 -5.28 -5.25 -9.27
CA CYS A 97 -5.13 -4.81 -10.65
C CYS A 97 -6.40 -4.08 -11.10
N ASP A 98 -6.29 -2.79 -11.45
CA ASP A 98 -7.40 -2.09 -12.12
C ASP A 98 -7.51 -2.59 -13.57
N PRO A 99 -8.62 -3.21 -13.98
CA PRO A 99 -8.82 -3.64 -15.37
C PRO A 99 -8.82 -2.48 -16.36
N ARG A 100 -8.94 -1.23 -15.91
CA ARG A 100 -8.92 -0.03 -16.76
C ARG A 100 -7.52 0.53 -17.00
N ILE A 101 -6.53 0.07 -16.23
CA ILE A 101 -5.13 0.54 -16.32
C ILE A 101 -4.30 -0.34 -17.27
N THR A 102 -4.83 -1.49 -17.71
CA THR A 102 -4.11 -2.49 -18.50
C THR A 102 -3.83 -2.12 -19.96
N GLU A 103 -4.34 -1.00 -20.48
CA GLU A 103 -4.17 -0.61 -21.89
C GLU A 103 -2.99 0.36 -22.15
N ASP A 104 -2.31 0.86 -21.11
CA ASP A 104 -1.14 1.73 -21.30
C ASP A 104 0.13 0.89 -21.60
N PRO A 105 0.79 1.09 -22.76
CA PRO A 105 2.01 0.34 -23.12
C PRO A 105 3.17 0.52 -22.13
N THR A 106 3.28 1.68 -21.48
CA THR A 106 4.33 1.95 -20.49
C THR A 106 4.05 1.22 -19.17
N LEU A 107 2.77 1.06 -18.82
CA LEU A 107 2.36 0.27 -17.66
C LEU A 107 2.42 -1.23 -17.96
N THR A 108 2.29 -1.63 -19.22
CA THR A 108 2.44 -3.02 -19.66
C THR A 108 3.86 -3.56 -19.38
N ASP A 109 4.91 -2.80 -19.75
CA ASP A 109 6.29 -3.21 -19.44
C ASP A 109 6.54 -3.19 -17.93
N LEU A 110 6.06 -2.17 -17.22
CA LEU A 110 6.15 -2.09 -15.76
C LEU A 110 5.54 -3.32 -15.07
N ASN A 111 4.30 -3.69 -15.45
CA ASN A 111 3.61 -4.84 -14.91
C ASN A 111 4.35 -6.14 -15.25
N SER A 112 4.85 -6.29 -16.47
CA SER A 112 5.66 -7.45 -16.85
C SER A 112 6.92 -7.59 -16.00
N GLN A 113 7.62 -6.48 -15.74
CA GLN A 113 8.81 -6.50 -14.87
C GLN A 113 8.43 -6.80 -13.42
N PHE A 114 7.33 -6.21 -12.94
CA PHE A 114 6.82 -6.46 -11.60
C PHE A 114 6.48 -7.94 -11.37
N ASP A 115 5.70 -8.55 -12.26
CA ASP A 115 5.32 -9.97 -12.17
C ASP A 115 6.54 -10.88 -12.16
N LYS A 116 7.51 -10.62 -13.06
CA LYS A 116 8.78 -11.35 -13.10
C LYS A 116 9.52 -11.28 -11.78
N ARG A 117 9.62 -10.09 -11.17
CA ARG A 117 10.32 -9.92 -9.88
C ARG A 117 9.55 -10.58 -8.75
N LEU A 118 8.23 -10.46 -8.75
CA LEU A 118 7.38 -10.99 -7.69
C LEU A 118 7.46 -12.52 -7.63
N VAL A 119 7.33 -13.22 -8.77
CA VAL A 119 7.41 -14.69 -8.86
C VAL A 119 8.76 -15.24 -8.41
N MET A 120 9.83 -14.45 -8.50
CA MET A 120 11.16 -14.83 -8.01
C MET A 120 11.35 -14.66 -6.50
N THR A 121 10.37 -14.08 -5.79
CA THR A 121 10.45 -13.89 -4.34
C THR A 121 10.03 -15.14 -3.57
N GLN A 122 10.54 -15.29 -2.34
CA GLN A 122 10.21 -16.43 -1.48
C GLN A 122 8.77 -16.38 -0.94
N ASN A 123 8.16 -15.19 -0.89
CA ASN A 123 6.78 -15.00 -0.42
C ASN A 123 6.11 -13.86 -1.18
N THR A 124 5.52 -14.20 -2.33
CA THR A 124 4.82 -13.29 -3.26
C THR A 124 3.64 -12.54 -2.62
N ASN A 125 3.16 -13.01 -1.47
CA ASN A 125 2.02 -12.45 -0.77
C ASN A 125 2.38 -11.64 0.48
N SER A 126 3.67 -11.46 0.76
CA SER A 126 4.10 -10.60 1.86
C SER A 126 4.24 -9.16 1.38
N ILE A 127 3.79 -8.21 2.19
CA ILE A 127 3.91 -6.78 1.90
C ILE A 127 5.36 -6.41 1.54
N PRO A 128 6.41 -6.83 2.28
CA PRO A 128 7.78 -6.47 1.94
C PRO A 128 8.23 -6.93 0.55
N GLN A 129 7.85 -8.15 0.13
CA GLN A 129 8.26 -8.69 -1.16
C GLN A 129 7.50 -8.03 -2.31
N ILE A 130 6.20 -7.76 -2.12
CA ILE A 130 5.38 -6.98 -3.06
C ILE A 130 6.00 -5.60 -3.28
N LEU A 131 6.30 -4.87 -2.19
CA LEU A 131 6.90 -3.54 -2.25
C LEU A 131 8.28 -3.54 -2.92
N HIS A 132 9.11 -4.52 -2.58
CA HIS A 132 10.44 -4.67 -3.16
C HIS A 132 10.36 -4.93 -4.67
N ALA A 133 9.52 -5.88 -5.10
CA ALA A 133 9.32 -6.17 -6.51
C ALA A 133 8.83 -4.94 -7.29
N TRP A 134 7.88 -4.19 -6.72
CA TRP A 134 7.33 -2.98 -7.34
C TRP A 134 8.39 -1.89 -7.52
N LYS A 135 9.16 -1.62 -6.46
CA LYS A 135 10.25 -0.64 -6.50
C LYS A 135 11.26 -0.97 -7.60
N VAL A 136 11.70 -2.23 -7.65
CA VAL A 136 12.70 -2.68 -8.61
C VAL A 136 12.18 -2.63 -10.05
N ALA A 137 10.92 -2.99 -10.28
CA ALA A 137 10.28 -2.85 -11.59
C ALA A 137 10.17 -1.39 -12.03
N SER A 138 9.79 -0.51 -11.11
CA SER A 138 9.68 0.94 -11.35
C SER A 138 11.02 1.56 -11.73
N GLU A 139 12.08 1.22 -11.01
CA GLU A 139 13.45 1.69 -11.30
C GLU A 139 13.96 1.19 -12.66
N TYR A 140 13.61 -0.04 -13.05
CA TYR A 140 13.99 -0.61 -14.34
C TYR A 140 13.38 0.19 -15.50
N VAL A 141 12.07 0.42 -15.47
CA VAL A 141 11.36 1.16 -16.53
C VAL A 141 11.86 2.61 -16.60
N TYR A 142 12.13 3.24 -15.46
CA TYR A 142 12.71 4.58 -15.42
C TYR A 142 14.11 4.65 -16.06
N LYS A 143 14.98 3.69 -15.78
CA LYS A 143 16.34 3.64 -16.37
C LYS A 143 16.28 3.35 -17.87
N SER A 144 15.44 2.40 -18.29
CA SER A 144 15.27 2.03 -19.70
C SER A 144 14.74 3.18 -20.55
N SER A 145 13.75 3.93 -20.05
CA SER A 145 13.21 5.11 -20.72
C SER A 145 14.22 6.26 -20.80
N SER A 146 15.00 6.47 -19.73
CA SER A 146 16.06 7.49 -19.69
C SER A 146 17.19 7.19 -20.69
N ALA A 147 17.61 5.92 -20.80
CA ALA A 147 18.61 5.47 -21.76
C ALA A 147 18.12 5.65 -23.21
N ALA A 148 16.86 5.29 -23.50
CA ALA A 148 16.26 5.49 -24.82
C ALA A 148 16.20 6.97 -25.24
N ARG A 149 15.89 7.88 -24.31
CA ARG A 149 15.90 9.33 -24.57
C ARG A 149 17.28 9.88 -24.89
N ARG A 150 18.34 9.33 -24.28
CA ARG A 150 19.73 9.73 -24.53
C ARG A 150 20.19 9.30 -25.93
N ASN A 151 19.84 8.09 -26.35
CA ASN A 151 20.22 7.57 -27.68
C ASN A 151 19.50 8.26 -28.84
N LYS A 152 18.31 8.84 -28.63
CA LYS A 152 17.60 9.62 -29.67
C LYS A 152 18.14 11.05 -29.87
N ARG A 153 19.03 11.52 -29.00
CA ARG A 153 19.62 12.88 -29.06
C ARG A 153 21.02 12.90 -29.69
N ASN A 154 21.58 11.73 -29.99
CA ASN A 154 22.84 11.55 -30.72
C ASN A 154 22.52 11.11 -32.15
#